data_AF-A0A5D2XCV6-F1
#
_entry.id   AF-A0A5D2XCV6-F1
#
_cell.length_a   1.000
_cell.length_b   1.000
_cell.length_c   1.000
_cell.angle_alpha   90.00
_cell.angle_beta   90.00
_cell.angle_gamma   90.00
#
_symmetry.space_group_name_H-M   'P 1'
#
loop_
_entity.id
_entity.type
_entity.pdbx_description
1 polymer ?
#
loop_
_entity_poly.entity_id
_entity_poly.type
_entity_poly.pdbx_seq_one_letter_code
_entity_poly.pdbx_strand_id
1 'polypeptide(L)' 'MTQKLYRRHSGRPGGMKVETFNQLQQRIPERIIEHAIRGSFLKEGALFNHLKVYKGPDHPHDAQKPIELPIQDKRVQKQR' A
#
# COMPACT_ATOMS: atom_id res chain seq x y z
N MET A 1 -5.21 -5.29 -15.42
CA MET A 1 -4.91 -4.52 -14.19
C MET A 1 -5.34 -3.05 -14.26
N THR A 2 -6.11 -2.64 -15.26
CA THR A 2 -6.44 -1.23 -15.52
C THR A 2 -7.78 -0.76 -14.93
N GLN A 3 -8.58 -1.67 -14.38
CA GLN A 3 -9.95 -1.35 -13.93
C GLN A 3 -9.99 -0.68 -12.54
N LYS A 4 -8.98 -0.89 -11.69
CA LYS A 4 -8.95 -0.30 -10.34
C LYS A 4 -8.52 1.16 -10.42
N LEU A 5 -9.38 2.04 -9.89
CA LEU A 5 -9.21 3.49 -9.88
C LEU A 5 -8.96 4.00 -8.46
N TYR A 6 -7.88 4.75 -8.28
CA TYR A 6 -7.57 5.47 -7.04
C TYR A 6 -8.05 6.91 -7.16
N ARG A 7 -8.89 7.34 -6.23
CA ARG A 7 -9.47 8.69 -6.23
C ARG A 7 -8.98 9.47 -5.03
N ARG A 8 -8.67 10.75 -5.24
CA ARG A 8 -8.38 11.70 -4.16
C ARG A 8 -8.99 13.06 -4.49
N HIS A 9 -9.40 13.79 -3.47
CA HIS A 9 -10.01 15.09 -3.62
C HIS A 9 -9.21 16.14 -2.85
N SER A 10 -9.03 17.32 -3.43
CA SER A 10 -8.29 18.42 -2.79
C SER A 10 -9.14 19.30 -1.87
N GLY A 11 -10.46 19.15 -1.89
CA GLY A 11 -11.42 19.94 -1.10
C GLY A 11 -12.01 21.15 -1.84
N ARG A 12 -11.45 21.53 -3.00
CA ARG A 12 -11.98 22.61 -3.85
C ARG A 12 -12.89 22.08 -4.96
N PRO A 13 -13.87 22.88 -5.46
CA PRO A 13 -14.66 22.51 -6.64
C PRO A 13 -13.76 22.13 -7.82
N GLY A 14 -14.07 21.02 -8.50
CA GLY A 14 -13.25 20.48 -9.61
C GLY A 14 -11.94 19.79 -9.17
N GLY A 15 -11.68 19.69 -7.87
CA GLY A 15 -10.42 19.21 -7.31
C GLY A 15 -10.22 17.70 -7.26
N MET A 16 -11.01 16.92 -8.01
CA MET A 16 -10.96 15.46 -8.03
C MET A 16 -9.83 14.98 -8.94
N LYS A 17 -8.99 14.08 -8.43
CA LYS A 17 -7.94 13.41 -9.19
C LYS A 17 -8.16 11.92 -9.16
N VAL A 18 -8.09 11.29 -10.33
CA VAL A 18 -8.28 9.85 -10.52
C VAL A 18 -7.02 9.31 -11.19
N GLU A 19 -6.43 8.27 -10.60
CA GLU A 19 -5.25 7.58 -11.12
C GLU A 19 -5.60 6.09 -11.27
N THR A 20 -5.20 5.46 -12.37
CA THR A 20 -5.33 4.00 -12.54
C THR A 20 -4.28 3.27 -11.71
N PHE A 21 -4.51 1.99 -11.42
CA PHE A 21 -3.54 1.14 -10.70
C PHE A 21 -2.15 1.16 -11.34
N ASN A 22 -2.05 0.98 -12.67
CA ASN A 22 -0.77 0.96 -13.38
C ASN A 22 -0.03 2.31 -13.26
N GLN A 23 -0.75 3.43 -13.41
CA GLN A 23 -0.16 4.77 -13.28
C GLN A 23 0.35 5.01 -11.85
N LEU A 24 -0.41 4.58 -10.84
CA LEU A 24 0.01 4.73 -9.45
C LEU A 24 1.21 3.83 -9.13
N GLN A 25 1.23 2.61 -9.66
CA GLN A 25 2.32 1.65 -9.47
C GLN A 25 3.65 2.16 -10.05
N GLN A 26 3.61 2.83 -11.21
CA GLN A 26 4.81 3.42 -11.80
C GLN A 26 5.28 4.68 -11.04
N ARG A 27 4.34 5.47 -10.49
CA ARG A 27 4.64 6.74 -9.86
C ARG A 27 5.07 6.61 -8.40
N ILE A 28 4.27 5.91 -7.59
CA ILE A 28 4.48 5.69 -6.15
C ILE A 28 3.86 4.32 -5.79
N PRO A 29 4.57 3.21 -6.03
CA PRO A 29 4.07 1.86 -5.76
C PRO A 29 3.75 1.64 -4.28
N GLU A 30 4.47 2.29 -3.36
CA GLU A 30 4.31 2.14 -1.91
C GLU A 30 2.88 2.50 -1.46
N ARG A 31 2.30 3.51 -2.09
CA ARG A 31 0.97 4.03 -1.77
C ARG A 31 -0.14 3.01 -2.02
N ILE A 32 0.06 2.04 -2.91
CA ILE A 32 -0.92 0.99 -3.20
C ILE A 32 -1.13 0.12 -1.98
N ILE A 33 -0.04 -0.32 -1.35
CA ILE A 33 -0.04 -1.20 -0.18
C ILE A 33 -0.49 -0.43 1.06
N GLU A 34 0.05 0.77 1.26
CA GLU A 34 -0.37 1.66 2.34
C GLU A 34 -1.87 1.96 2.32
N HIS A 35 -2.42 2.25 1.14
CA HIS A 35 -3.84 2.54 1.00
C HIS A 35 -4.72 1.32 1.29
N ALA A 36 -4.29 0.13 0.87
CA ALA A 36 -5.01 -1.11 1.14
C ALA A 36 -5.04 -1.42 2.65
N ILE A 37 -3.89 -1.35 3.34
CA ILE A 37 -3.78 -1.66 4.76
C ILE A 37 -4.48 -0.59 5.61
N ARG A 38 -4.37 0.70 5.24
CA ARG A 38 -5.07 1.78 5.94
C ARG A 38 -6.59 1.60 5.90
N GLY A 39 -7.14 1.13 4.79
CA GLY A 39 -8.57 0.86 4.69
C GLY A 39 -9.06 -0.29 5.60
N SER A 40 -8.17 -1.22 5.93
CA SER A 40 -8.47 -2.39 6.76
C SER A 40 -8.34 -2.15 8.27
N PHE A 41 -7.79 -1.02 8.69
CA PHE A 41 -7.56 -0.70 10.11
C PHE A 41 -8.53 0.39 10.61
N LEU A 42 -8.99 0.28 11.87
CA LEU A 42 -9.83 1.30 12.52
C LEU A 42 -9.02 2.58 12.76
N LYS A 43 -9.70 3.73 12.82
CA LYS A 43 -9.15 5.11 12.68
C LYS A 43 -8.11 5.56 13.73
N GLU A 44 -7.48 4.67 14.47
CA GLU A 44 -6.33 5.01 15.32
C GLU A 44 -5.09 5.20 14.45
N GLY A 45 -4.87 6.45 14.01
CA GLY A 45 -3.79 6.82 13.10
C GLY A 45 -2.37 6.51 13.61
N ALA A 46 -2.21 6.23 14.90
CA ALA A 46 -0.92 5.90 15.51
C ALA A 46 -0.32 4.60 14.95
N LEU A 47 -1.16 3.60 14.65
CA LEU A 47 -0.69 2.27 14.23
C LEU A 47 -0.26 2.24 12.76
N PHE A 48 -0.69 3.21 11.96
CA PHE A 48 -0.23 3.35 10.58
C PHE A 48 1.28 3.64 10.51
N ASN A 49 1.85 4.29 11.52
CA ASN A 49 3.27 4.65 11.54
C ASN A 49 4.20 3.43 11.69
N HIS A 50 3.67 2.28 12.15
CA HIS A 50 4.41 1.04 12.30
C HIS A 50 4.62 0.30 10.97
N LEU A 51 3.80 0.58 9.96
CA LEU A 51 3.96 -0.01 8.63
C LEU A 51 5.09 0.71 7.88
N LYS A 52 6.09 -0.05 7.43
CA LYS A 52 7.16 0.43 6.54
C LYS A 52 7.07 -0.30 5.21
N VAL A 53 6.91 0.45 4.12
CA VAL A 53 6.79 -0.09 2.76
C VAL A 53 7.94 0.44 1.92
N TYR A 54 8.60 -0.45 1.19
CA TYR A 54 9.71 -0.15 0.30
C TYR A 54 9.39 -0.61 -1.12
N LYS A 55 9.80 0.18 -2.13
CA LYS A 55 9.65 -0.17 -3.55
C LYS A 55 10.61 -1.27 -4.02
N GLY A 56 11.77 -1.36 -3.38
CA GLY A 56 12.85 -2.27 -3.75
C GLY A 56 12.87 -3.53 -2.87
N PRO A 57 13.76 -4.47 -3.17
CA PRO A 57 13.93 -5.67 -2.36
C PRO A 57 14.58 -5.38 -0.99
N ASP A 58 15.29 -4.26 -0.86
CA ASP A 58 16.07 -3.93 0.33
C ASP A 58 15.32 -3.02 1.31
N HIS A 59 15.62 -3.18 2.61
CA HIS A 59 15.19 -2.29 3.68
C HIS A 59 16.38 -1.87 4.57
N PRO A 60 16.41 -0.65 5.14
CA PRO A 60 17.50 -0.20 6.01
C PRO A 60 17.39 -0.71 7.46
N HIS A 61 16.55 -1.73 7.70
CA HIS A 61 16.11 -2.15 9.05
C HIS A 61 16.87 -3.37 9.62
N ASP A 62 18.11 -3.58 9.19
CA ASP A 62 18.89 -4.76 9.57
C ASP A 62 19.16 -4.82 11.09
N ALA A 63 19.32 -3.67 11.73
CA ALA A 63 19.52 -3.57 13.17
C ALA A 63 18.33 -4.09 13.99
N GLN A 64 17.12 -4.10 13.42
CA GLN A 64 15.91 -4.58 14.09
C GLN A 64 15.77 -6.11 14.04
N LYS A 65 16.65 -6.82 13.31
CA LYS A 65 16.59 -8.28 13.09
C LYS A 65 15.17 -8.76 12.72
N PRO A 66 14.63 -8.32 11.56
CA PRO A 66 13.29 -8.69 11.13
C PRO A 66 13.12 -10.21 11.03
N ILE A 67 11.91 -10.69 11.34
CA ILE A 67 11.53 -12.11 11.21
C ILE A 67 10.51 -12.22 10.07
N GLU A 68 10.57 -13.30 9.32
CA GLU A 68 9.61 -13.59 8.25
C GLU A 68 8.18 -13.68 8.80
N LEU A 69 7.23 -13.09 8.06
CA LEU A 69 5.82 -13.08 8.45
C LEU A 69 5.15 -14.43 8.10
N PRO A 70 4.59 -15.18 9.07
CA PRO A 70 3.88 -16.40 8.77
C PRO A 70 2.51 -16.09 8.13
N ILE A 71 2.28 -16.62 6.93
CA ILE A 71 0.99 -16.51 6.23
C ILE A 71 0.33 -17.90 6.22
N GLN A 72 -0.79 -18.04 6.93
CA GLN A 72 -1.51 -19.31 7.04
C GLN A 72 -2.54 -19.54 5.92
N ASP A 73 -2.97 -18.46 5.25
CA ASP A 73 -3.97 -18.55 4.17
C ASP A 73 -3.37 -19.14 2.89
N LYS A 74 -3.90 -20.29 2.48
CA LYS A 74 -3.45 -21.07 1.32
C LYS A 74 -3.75 -20.42 -0.03
N ARG A 75 -4.63 -19.41 -0.10
CA ARG A 75 -5.05 -18.74 -1.35
C ARG A 75 -4.15 -17.57 -1.76
N VAL A 76 -3.24 -17.16 -0.88
CA VAL A 76 -2.38 -15.98 -1.09
C VAL A 76 -1.34 -16.22 -2.18
N GLN A 77 -0.84 -17.45 -2.30
CA GLN A 77 0.09 -17.84 -3.35
C GLN A 77 -0.65 -17.96 -4.68
N LYS A 78 -0.70 -16.86 -5.43
CA LYS A 78 -1.24 -16.85 -6.79
C LYS A 78 -0.21 -17.52 -7.72
N GLN A 79 -0.36 -18.82 -7.94
CA GLN A 79 0.35 -19.50 -9.03
C GLN A 79 -0.10 -18.85 -10.35
N ARG A 80 0.86 -18.55 -11.22
CA ARG A 80 0.59 -17.96 -12.54
C ARG A 80 -0.18 -18.93 -13.42
#